data_AF-A0A3C1G5V2-F1
#
_entry.id   AF-A0A3C1G5V2-F1
#
_cell.length_a   1.000
_cell.length_b   1.000
_cell.length_c   1.000
_cell.angle_alpha   90.00
_cell.angle_beta   90.00
_cell.angle_gamma   90.00
#
_symmetry.space_group_name_H-M   'P 1'
#
loop_
_entity.id
_entity.type
_entity.pdbx_description
1 polymer ?
#
loop_
_entity_poly.entity_id
_entity_poly.type
_entity_poly.pdbx_seq_one_letter_code
_entity_poly.pdbx_strand_id
1 'polypeptide(L)'
;MRTLRVSPVRLTLGFGLCLLLASPVAAQYLREAKLVEAKALAGSALNALQGCLQGKGAGATCTLSEVAGRVSVNAASGATGDGRWMVGTGSALTLGGGGQTTGIVTISGVPGRDTDNMSVALYVTATGRVMRCETTSRVPPAIGGGQPC
;
A
#
# COMPACT_ATOMS: atom_id res chain seq x y z
N MET A 1 42.54 31.11 -27.46
CA MET A 1 41.06 31.19 -27.47
C MET A 1 40.53 29.99 -28.26
N ARG A 2 39.96 28.98 -27.59
CA ARG A 2 39.37 27.78 -28.23
C ARG A 2 37.86 27.95 -28.25
N THR A 3 37.32 28.20 -29.44
CA THR A 3 35.88 28.33 -29.67
C THR A 3 35.25 26.95 -29.68
N LEU A 4 34.61 26.57 -28.57
CA LEU A 4 33.79 25.36 -28.46
C LEU A 4 32.53 25.54 -29.32
N ARG A 5 32.52 24.97 -30.53
CA ARG A 5 31.30 24.83 -31.32
C ARG A 5 30.43 23.75 -30.68
N VAL A 6 29.47 24.17 -29.86
CA VAL A 6 28.41 23.29 -29.35
C VAL A 6 27.48 22.97 -30.53
N SER A 7 27.51 21.72 -30.96
CA SER A 7 26.68 21.23 -32.06
C SER A 7 25.22 21.14 -31.59
N PRO A 8 24.24 21.76 -32.29
CA PRO A 8 22.86 21.88 -31.83
C PRO A 8 22.13 20.53 -31.66
N VAL A 9 22.68 19.45 -32.23
CA VAL A 9 22.11 18.09 -32.19
C VAL A 9 22.18 17.45 -30.79
N ARG A 10 23.15 17.83 -29.95
CA ARG A 10 23.27 17.26 -28.59
C ARG A 10 22.30 17.88 -27.57
N LEU A 11 21.78 19.08 -27.84
CA LEU A 11 20.80 19.72 -26.94
C LEU A 11 19.41 19.07 -27.10
N THR A 12 19.02 18.70 -28.31
CA THR A 12 17.69 18.16 -28.61
C THR A 12 17.47 16.77 -28.01
N LEU A 13 18.51 15.92 -27.94
CA LEU A 13 18.41 14.61 -27.29
C LEU A 13 18.20 14.73 -25.77
N GLY A 14 18.76 15.75 -25.12
CA GLY A 14 18.57 16.00 -23.68
C GLY A 14 17.16 16.46 -23.32
N PHE A 15 16.55 17.30 -24.18
CA PHE A 15 15.18 17.78 -23.98
C PHE A 15 14.10 16.73 -24.31
N GLY A 16 14.33 15.87 -25.30
CA GLY A 16 13.40 14.80 -25.66
C GLY A 16 13.20 13.75 -24.56
N LEU A 17 14.25 13.45 -23.79
CA LEU A 17 14.19 12.52 -22.65
C LEU A 17 13.46 13.13 -21.44
N CYS A 18 13.58 14.45 -21.25
CA CYS A 18 12.96 15.15 -20.12
C CYS A 18 11.43 15.29 -20.29
N LEU A 19 10.94 15.42 -21.53
CA LEU A 19 9.51 15.50 -21.84
C LEU A 19 8.75 14.17 -21.63
N LEU A 20 9.44 13.02 -21.61
CA LEU A 20 8.84 11.71 -21.35
C LEU A 20 8.38 11.52 -19.89
N LEU A 21 9.02 12.20 -18.94
CA LEU A 21 8.68 12.11 -17.52
C LEU A 21 7.39 12.89 -17.15
N ALA A 22 6.99 13.83 -18.00
CA ALA A 22 5.73 14.57 -17.86
C ALA A 22 4.57 13.91 -18.63
N SER A 23 4.81 12.75 -19.26
CA SER A 23 3.77 12.04 -20.00
C SER A 23 2.74 11.41 -19.05
N PRO A 24 1.48 11.25 -19.49
CA PRO A 24 0.47 10.53 -18.72
C PRO A 24 0.91 9.09 -18.38
N VAL A 25 1.77 8.52 -19.21
CA VAL A 25 2.38 7.20 -19.01
C VAL A 25 3.27 7.18 -17.77
N ALA A 26 4.16 8.18 -17.61
CA ALA A 26 4.99 8.29 -16.41
C ALA A 26 4.16 8.49 -15.13
N ALA A 27 3.10 9.30 -15.19
CA ALA A 27 2.18 9.48 -14.07
C ALA A 27 1.46 8.17 -13.68
N GLN A 28 1.11 7.34 -14.66
CA GLN A 28 0.49 6.04 -14.42
C GLN A 28 1.47 5.04 -13.80
N TYR A 29 2.71 4.96 -14.29
CA TYR A 29 3.76 4.14 -13.67
C TYR A 29 4.00 4.50 -12.20
N LEU A 30 4.00 5.79 -11.86
CA LEU A 30 4.17 6.22 -10.48
C LEU A 30 2.99 5.83 -9.59
N ARG A 31 1.76 5.78 -10.11
CA ARG A 31 0.58 5.29 -9.36
C ARG A 31 0.68 3.79 -9.10
N GLU A 32 1.06 3.02 -10.11
CA GLU A 32 1.26 1.57 -9.95
C GLU A 32 2.37 1.26 -8.94
N ALA A 33 3.48 2.00 -8.98
CA ALA A 33 4.56 1.85 -8.00
C ALA A 33 4.09 2.10 -6.56
N LYS A 34 3.25 3.12 -6.35
CA LYS A 34 2.66 3.42 -5.04
C LYS A 34 1.64 2.38 -4.61
N LEU A 35 0.87 1.82 -5.54
CA LEU A 35 0.00 0.69 -5.23
C LEU A 35 0.83 -0.52 -4.76
N VAL A 36 1.95 -0.82 -5.41
CA VAL A 36 2.86 -1.90 -4.98
C VAL A 36 3.35 -1.67 -3.55
N GLU A 37 3.68 -0.44 -3.19
CA GLU A 37 4.04 -0.05 -1.82
C GLU A 37 2.90 -0.37 -0.83
N ALA A 38 1.67 0.04 -1.16
CA ALA A 38 0.50 -0.26 -0.32
C ALA A 38 0.23 -1.77 -0.21
N LYS A 39 0.36 -2.53 -1.30
CA LYS A 39 0.21 -4.00 -1.28
C LYS A 39 1.27 -4.66 -0.38
N ALA A 40 2.52 -4.21 -0.47
CA ALA A 40 3.60 -4.70 0.37
C ALA A 40 3.34 -4.39 1.86
N LEU A 41 2.84 -3.19 2.16
CA LEU A 41 2.47 -2.79 3.52
C LEU A 41 1.30 -3.65 4.06
N ALA A 42 0.28 -3.90 3.24
CA ALA A 42 -0.83 -4.80 3.60
C ALA A 42 -0.35 -6.23 3.91
N GLY A 43 0.58 -6.76 3.08
CA GLY A 43 1.18 -8.06 3.30
C GLY A 43 2.04 -8.12 4.56
N SER A 44 2.84 -7.10 4.82
CA SER A 44 3.64 -6.97 6.05
C SER A 44 2.75 -6.94 7.30
N ALA A 45 1.70 -6.12 7.28
CA ALA A 45 0.72 -6.04 8.35
C ALA A 45 0.02 -7.39 8.60
N LEU A 46 -0.40 -8.08 7.54
CA LEU A 46 -1.01 -9.40 7.66
C LEU A 46 -0.04 -10.41 8.27
N ASN A 47 1.22 -10.45 7.84
CA ASN A 47 2.22 -11.37 8.38
C ASN A 47 2.48 -11.09 9.87
N ALA A 48 2.56 -9.83 10.27
CA ALA A 48 2.73 -9.45 11.67
C ALA A 48 1.52 -9.87 12.53
N LEU A 49 0.30 -9.66 12.02
CA LEU A 49 -0.94 -10.09 12.67
C LEU A 49 -1.02 -11.62 12.78
N GLN A 50 -0.63 -12.36 11.74
CA GLN A 50 -0.58 -13.82 11.78
C GLN A 50 0.42 -14.32 12.83
N GLY A 51 1.59 -13.68 12.94
CA GLY A 51 2.55 -13.99 14.00
C GLY A 51 2.00 -13.70 15.40
N CYS A 52 1.21 -12.64 15.57
CA CYS A 52 0.51 -12.36 16.83
C CYS A 52 -0.52 -13.46 17.15
N LEU A 53 -1.33 -13.87 16.17
CA LEU A 53 -2.36 -14.91 16.36
C LEU A 53 -1.74 -16.26 16.73
N GLN A 54 -0.65 -16.65 16.06
CA GLN A 54 0.07 -17.88 16.39
C GLN A 54 0.59 -17.90 17.83
N GLY A 55 1.04 -16.74 18.33
CA GLY A 55 1.48 -16.61 19.72
C GLY A 55 0.36 -16.71 20.75
N LYS A 56 -0.87 -16.33 20.40
CA LYS A 56 -2.02 -16.32 21.31
C LYS A 56 -2.89 -17.58 21.27
N GLY A 57 -2.89 -18.30 20.14
CA GLY A 57 -3.67 -19.53 19.98
C GLY A 57 -5.12 -19.31 19.51
N ALA A 58 -5.89 -20.41 19.43
CA ALA A 58 -7.24 -20.41 18.86
C ALA A 58 -8.22 -19.53 19.66
N GLY A 59 -9.13 -18.84 18.96
CA GLY A 59 -10.06 -17.88 19.55
C GLY A 59 -9.44 -16.51 19.83
N ALA A 60 -8.14 -16.34 19.59
CA ALA A 60 -7.47 -15.08 19.80
C ALA A 60 -7.80 -14.05 18.71
N THR A 61 -7.59 -12.80 19.09
CA THR A 61 -7.73 -11.63 18.24
C THR A 61 -6.44 -10.82 18.32
N CYS A 62 -5.99 -10.29 17.18
CA CYS A 62 -4.84 -9.41 17.10
C CYS A 62 -5.19 -8.11 16.38
N THR A 63 -4.85 -7.01 17.04
CA THR A 63 -5.11 -5.64 16.58
C THR A 63 -3.86 -5.01 15.98
N LEU A 64 -4.03 -3.93 15.22
CA LEU A 64 -2.91 -3.20 14.64
C LEU A 64 -1.93 -2.65 15.70
N SER A 65 -2.44 -2.19 16.85
CA SER A 65 -1.61 -1.62 17.91
C SER A 65 -0.62 -2.62 18.49
N GLU A 66 -0.98 -3.91 18.54
CA GLU A 66 -0.13 -4.99 19.04
C GLU A 66 1.01 -5.34 18.07
N VAL A 67 0.84 -5.04 16.79
CA VAL A 67 1.82 -5.35 15.74
C VAL A 67 2.48 -4.10 15.16
N ALA A 68 2.11 -2.91 15.64
CA ALA A 68 2.51 -1.62 15.08
C ALA A 68 4.03 -1.49 14.91
N GLY A 69 4.80 -1.94 15.93
CA GLY A 69 6.27 -1.94 15.87
C GLY A 69 6.87 -2.88 14.82
N ARG A 70 6.18 -3.97 14.46
CA ARG A 70 6.62 -4.90 13.40
C ARG A 70 6.31 -4.37 12.00
N VAL A 71 5.26 -3.55 11.88
CA VAL A 71 4.79 -2.95 10.62
C VAL A 71 5.36 -1.54 10.42
N SER A 72 6.09 -1.01 11.41
CA SER A 72 6.65 0.36 11.41
C SER A 72 5.58 1.45 11.24
N VAL A 73 4.46 1.28 11.95
CA VAL A 73 3.36 2.26 11.99
C VAL A 73 3.15 2.79 13.41
N ASN A 74 2.56 3.96 13.51
CA ASN A 74 2.08 4.49 14.77
C ASN A 74 0.95 3.61 15.33
N ALA A 75 1.08 3.15 16.58
CA ALA A 75 0.10 2.23 17.17
C ALA A 75 -1.29 2.83 17.39
N ALA A 76 -1.40 4.16 17.55
CA ALA A 76 -2.65 4.86 17.79
C ALA A 76 -3.36 5.25 16.50
N SER A 77 -2.62 5.72 15.50
CA SER A 77 -3.20 6.21 14.25
C SER A 77 -3.11 5.22 13.08
N GLY A 78 -2.19 4.25 13.13
CA GLY A 78 -1.87 3.38 12.00
C GLY A 78 -1.06 4.07 10.90
N ALA A 79 -0.61 5.31 11.12
CA ALA A 79 0.19 6.05 10.15
C ALA A 79 1.59 5.46 9.98
N THR A 80 2.08 5.34 8.75
CA THR A 80 3.49 5.03 8.48
C THR A 80 4.42 6.15 8.95
N GLY A 81 5.68 5.82 9.22
CA GLY A 81 6.67 6.80 9.69
C GLY A 81 6.91 7.97 8.73
N ASP A 82 6.71 7.77 7.43
CA ASP A 82 6.78 8.82 6.40
C ASP A 82 5.47 9.59 6.21
N GLY A 83 4.40 9.20 6.91
CA GLY A 83 3.09 9.85 6.89
C GLY A 83 2.36 9.76 5.54
N ARG A 84 2.72 8.80 4.70
CA ARG A 84 2.12 8.61 3.36
C ARG A 84 0.96 7.62 3.38
N TRP A 85 0.96 6.64 4.28
CA TRP A 85 -0.09 5.63 4.36
C TRP A 85 -0.69 5.53 5.75
N MET A 86 -1.96 5.16 5.78
CA MET A 86 -2.69 4.77 6.97
C MET A 86 -3.00 3.29 6.87
N VAL A 87 -2.52 2.51 7.84
CA VAL A 87 -2.88 1.11 7.99
C VAL A 87 -4.09 1.01 8.91
N GLY A 88 -5.08 0.24 8.49
CA GLY A 88 -6.25 -0.11 9.29
C GLY A 88 -6.46 -1.62 9.31
N THR A 89 -7.19 -2.08 10.32
CA THR A 89 -7.70 -3.44 10.39
C THR A 89 -9.20 -3.34 10.66
N GLY A 90 -10.01 -3.56 9.62
CA GLY A 90 -11.47 -3.43 9.69
C GLY A 90 -12.05 -4.56 10.53
N SER A 91 -12.12 -4.36 11.85
CA SER A 91 -12.19 -5.45 12.84
C SER A 91 -10.88 -6.25 12.85
N ALA A 92 -10.33 -6.46 14.03
CA ALA A 92 -9.07 -7.16 14.22
C ALA A 92 -8.98 -8.50 13.45
N LEU A 93 -7.77 -8.92 13.10
CA LEU A 93 -7.57 -10.25 12.52
C LEU A 93 -7.86 -11.29 13.60
N THR A 94 -8.70 -12.27 13.30
CA THR A 94 -9.12 -13.30 14.26
C THR A 94 -8.66 -14.68 13.81
N LEU A 95 -8.35 -15.53 14.79
CA LEU A 95 -8.10 -16.96 14.57
C LEU A 95 -9.30 -17.76 15.08
N GLY A 96 -10.09 -18.32 14.16
CA GLY A 96 -11.24 -19.16 14.48
C GLY A 96 -10.86 -20.52 15.07
N GLY A 97 -11.83 -21.17 15.72
CA GLY A 97 -11.70 -22.57 16.13
C GLY A 97 -11.47 -23.45 14.91
N GLY A 98 -10.33 -24.14 14.84
CA GLY A 98 -9.87 -24.88 13.65
C GLY A 98 -8.68 -24.25 12.93
N GLY A 99 -8.13 -23.14 13.42
CA GLY A 99 -6.91 -22.53 12.88
C GLY A 99 -7.13 -21.64 11.64
N GLN A 100 -8.39 -21.39 11.28
CA GLN A 100 -8.72 -20.51 10.16
C GLN A 100 -8.61 -19.03 10.57
N THR A 101 -7.85 -18.26 9.81
CA THR A 101 -7.68 -16.81 10.04
C THR A 101 -8.67 -16.04 9.20
N THR A 102 -9.38 -15.07 9.78
CA THR A 102 -10.29 -14.18 9.03
C THR A 102 -10.13 -12.72 9.47
N GLY A 103 -10.36 -11.79 8.55
CA GLY A 103 -10.33 -10.37 8.80
C GLY A 103 -9.91 -9.57 7.57
N ILE A 104 -9.58 -8.30 7.77
CA ILE A 104 -9.19 -7.40 6.70
C ILE A 104 -8.07 -6.47 7.17
N VAL A 105 -7.07 -6.28 6.30
CA VAL A 105 -6.08 -5.22 6.42
C VAL A 105 -6.38 -4.18 5.34
N THR A 106 -6.52 -2.92 5.73
CA THR A 106 -6.73 -1.82 4.82
C THR A 106 -5.53 -0.89 4.83
N ILE A 107 -5.23 -0.33 3.67
CA ILE A 107 -4.20 0.69 3.48
C ILE A 107 -4.87 1.84 2.75
N SER A 108 -4.81 3.05 3.29
CA SER A 108 -5.33 4.24 2.63
C SER A 108 -4.28 5.32 2.55
N GLY A 109 -4.25 6.01 1.41
CA GLY A 109 -3.41 7.17 1.21
C GLY A 109 -3.82 8.33 2.12
N VAL A 110 -2.87 9.21 2.42
CA VAL A 110 -3.09 10.38 3.28
C VAL A 110 -3.40 11.60 2.40
N PRO A 111 -4.40 12.44 2.77
CA PRO A 111 -4.71 13.67 2.03
C PRO A 111 -3.50 14.58 1.84
N GLY A 112 -3.34 15.13 0.63
CA GLY A 112 -2.23 16.05 0.32
C GLY A 112 -0.87 15.39 0.20
N ARG A 113 -0.81 14.05 0.20
CA ARG A 113 0.39 13.27 -0.14
C ARG A 113 0.31 12.75 -1.57
N ASP A 114 1.43 12.29 -2.07
CA ASP A 114 1.52 11.67 -3.39
C ASP A 114 0.80 10.30 -3.45
N THR A 115 0.38 9.77 -2.30
CA THR A 115 -0.45 8.58 -2.12
C THR A 115 -1.95 8.87 -2.10
N ASP A 116 -2.34 10.14 -2.18
CA ASP A 116 -3.74 10.54 -2.06
C ASP A 116 -4.63 9.86 -3.12
N ASN A 117 -5.89 9.62 -2.73
CA ASN A 117 -6.90 8.93 -3.51
C ASN A 117 -6.53 7.49 -3.89
N MET A 118 -5.60 6.84 -3.18
CA MET A 118 -5.33 5.42 -3.35
C MET A 118 -5.67 4.65 -2.09
N SER A 119 -6.19 3.44 -2.25
CA SER A 119 -6.39 2.53 -1.14
C SER A 119 -6.35 1.06 -1.59
N VAL A 120 -6.01 0.19 -0.64
CA VAL A 120 -5.93 -1.26 -0.80
C VAL A 120 -6.68 -1.90 0.35
N ALA A 121 -7.42 -2.97 0.05
CA ALA A 121 -8.05 -3.83 1.03
C ALA A 121 -7.61 -5.28 0.78
N LEU A 122 -6.99 -5.89 1.78
CA LEU A 122 -6.61 -7.29 1.80
C LEU A 122 -7.56 -8.04 2.74
N TYR A 123 -8.47 -8.80 2.15
CA TYR A 123 -9.39 -9.67 2.85
C TYR A 123 -8.75 -11.04 3.06
N VAL A 124 -8.87 -11.55 4.29
CA VAL A 124 -8.54 -12.93 4.64
C VAL A 124 -9.85 -13.61 5.00
N THR A 125 -10.20 -14.64 4.24
CA THR A 125 -11.42 -15.43 4.42
C THR A 125 -11.03 -16.87 4.74
N ALA A 126 -12.02 -17.67 5.13
CA ALA A 126 -11.85 -19.11 5.30
C ALA A 126 -11.38 -19.83 4.02
N THR A 127 -11.66 -19.25 2.85
CA THR A 127 -11.38 -19.86 1.54
C THR A 127 -10.13 -19.33 0.86
N GLY A 128 -9.53 -18.26 1.39
CA GLY A 128 -8.32 -17.69 0.80
C GLY A 128 -8.12 -16.22 1.13
N ARG A 129 -7.37 -15.53 0.28
CA ARG A 129 -7.10 -14.10 0.40
C ARG A 129 -7.56 -13.39 -0.86
N VAL A 130 -8.21 -12.24 -0.70
CA VAL A 130 -8.66 -11.41 -1.82
C VAL A 130 -8.11 -10.00 -1.62
N MET A 131 -7.39 -9.49 -2.61
CA MET A 131 -6.89 -8.13 -2.58
C MET A 131 -7.65 -7.27 -3.59
N ARG A 132 -8.07 -6.08 -3.14
CA ARG A 132 -8.81 -5.09 -3.93
C ARG A 132 -8.11 -3.76 -3.81
N CYS A 133 -8.01 -3.01 -4.91
CA CYS A 133 -7.46 -1.66 -4.90
C CYS A 133 -8.41 -0.64 -5.50
N GLU A 134 -8.19 0.61 -5.13
CA GLU A 134 -8.86 1.79 -5.63
C GLU A 134 -7.80 2.88 -5.84
N THR A 135 -7.87 3.60 -6.96
CA THR A 135 -6.89 4.65 -7.35
C THR A 135 -7.49 6.03 -7.47
N THR A 136 -8.77 6.15 -7.16
CA THR A 136 -9.55 7.39 -7.20
C THR A 136 -10.15 7.77 -5.84
N SER A 137 -10.00 6.93 -4.81
CA SER A 137 -10.51 7.16 -3.47
C SER A 137 -9.59 6.61 -2.38
N ARG A 138 -9.54 7.32 -1.25
CA ARG A 138 -8.91 6.86 -0.01
C ARG A 138 -9.74 5.83 0.76
N VAL A 139 -10.99 5.60 0.36
CA VAL A 139 -11.89 4.64 1.01
C VAL A 139 -11.54 3.24 0.51
N PRO A 140 -11.04 2.34 1.38
CA PRO A 140 -10.70 0.99 0.98
C PRO A 140 -11.91 0.28 0.35
N PRO A 141 -11.74 -0.35 -0.83
CA PRO A 141 -12.85 -0.99 -1.53
C PRO A 141 -13.36 -2.21 -0.76
N ALA A 142 -14.68 -2.44 -0.84
CA ALA A 142 -15.31 -3.67 -0.36
C ALA A 142 -14.76 -4.91 -1.10
N ILE A 143 -14.96 -6.12 -0.57
CA ILE A 143 -14.45 -7.37 -1.17
C ILE A 143 -14.92 -7.60 -2.62
N GLY A 144 -16.12 -7.09 -2.97
CA GLY A 144 -16.65 -7.09 -4.34
C GLY A 144 -16.54 -5.75 -5.09
N GLY A 145 -15.93 -4.72 -4.47
CA GLY A 145 -15.75 -3.38 -5.04
C GLY A 145 -14.33 -3.11 -5.53
N GLY A 146 -14.08 -1.93 -6.12
CA GLY A 146 -12.75 -1.57 -6.65
C GLY A 146 -12.26 -2.49 -7.77
N GLN A 147 -10.95 -2.52 -8.00
CA GLN A 147 -10.27 -3.36 -9.00
C GLN A 147 -9.55 -4.53 -8.33
N PRO A 148 -9.40 -5.69 -9.02
CA PRO A 148 -8.55 -6.77 -8.52
C PRO A 148 -7.08 -6.33 -8.46
N CYS A 149 -6.38 -6.86 -7.45
CA CYS A 149 -4.98 -6.62 -7.16
C CYS A 149 -4.26 -7.90 -6.79
#